data_AF-A0A151MPG0-F1
#
_entry.id   AF-A0A151MPG0-F1
#
_cell.length_a   1.000
_cell.length_b   1.000
_cell.length_c   1.000
_cell.angle_alpha   90.00
_cell.angle_beta   90.00
_cell.angle_gamma   90.00
#
_symmetry.space_group_name_H-M   'P 1'
#
loop_
_entity.id
_entity.type
_entity.pdbx_description
1 polymer ?
#
loop_
_entity_poly.entity_id
_entity_poly.type
_entity_poly.pdbx_seq_one_letter_code
_entity_poly.pdbx_strand_id
1 'polypeptide(L)'
;MINPSVPIRNIRMKFAVLIGLIQVGEVSNRDIVETVLNLLVGGEFDLEMNFIIQDAESITCMSELLEHCDVTCQAEIWSMFTAILRKSVRNLQTSTEVGLIEQVLLKMSTVDDMIADLLVDMLGVLASYSITVKELKLLFSMLRGENGIWPRHAVKLLSVLNQMPQRHGPDTFFNFPGCSAAAIALPPIAKWPYQNGFTLNTWFRMDPLNNINVDKDKPYLYCFRTSKGVGYSAHFVGNCLIVTSLKSKGKGFQHCVKYDFQPRKWYMISIVHIYNRWRNSEIRCYVNGQLVSYGDMAWHVNTNDSYDKCFLGSSETADANRVFCGQLGAVYVFTEALNPAQIFAIHQLGPGYKSTFKFKSESDIHLAEHHKQVLYDGKLASSIAFTYNAKATDAQLCLESSPKENPSIFVHSPHALMLQDVKAIVTHSIHSAIHSIGGIQVLFPLFAQLDNRQLHDSQVETTVCATLLAFLVELLKSSVAMQEQMLGGKGFLVIGYLLEKSSRIHITRAVLEQFLSFAKYLDGLSHGAPLLKQLCDHILFNPAIWIHTPAKVQLSLYTYLSAEFIGTATIYNTIRRVGTVLQLMHTLKYYYWVVNPADSSGITPKGLVDISEAV
;
A
#
# COMPACT_ATOMS: atom_id res chain seq x y z
N MET A 1 -30.36 -37.74 19.68
CA MET A 1 -29.77 -37.33 20.97
C MET A 1 -28.27 -37.52 20.92
N ILE A 2 -27.50 -36.44 20.80
CA ILE A 2 -26.03 -36.48 20.82
C ILE A 2 -25.57 -36.24 22.26
N ASN A 3 -24.64 -37.07 22.73
CA ASN A 3 -24.10 -37.10 24.09
C ASN A 3 -23.28 -35.82 24.38
N PRO A 4 -23.55 -35.04 25.46
CA PRO A 4 -23.05 -33.67 25.62
C PRO A 4 -21.64 -33.55 26.26
N SER A 5 -20.77 -34.55 26.13
CA SER A 5 -19.56 -34.68 26.98
C SER A 5 -18.24 -34.91 26.24
N VAL A 6 -18.13 -34.56 24.95
CA VAL A 6 -16.82 -34.48 24.27
C VAL A 6 -16.50 -33.01 23.95
N PRO A 7 -15.45 -32.40 24.55
CA PRO A 7 -15.05 -31.06 24.17
C PRO A 7 -14.55 -31.09 22.72
N ILE A 8 -15.34 -30.51 21.82
CA ILE A 8 -14.98 -30.35 20.41
C ILE A 8 -13.77 -29.42 20.34
N ARG A 9 -12.56 -29.98 20.26
CA ARG A 9 -11.30 -29.20 20.26
C ARG A 9 -10.96 -28.63 18.89
N ASN A 10 -11.34 -29.29 17.80
CA ASN A 10 -10.97 -28.86 16.44
C ASN A 10 -11.99 -27.85 15.88
N ILE A 11 -11.50 -26.69 15.38
CA ILE A 11 -12.32 -25.64 14.78
C ILE A 11 -13.17 -26.17 13.62
N ARG A 12 -12.61 -27.03 12.78
CA ARG A 12 -13.31 -27.65 11.66
C ARG A 12 -14.50 -28.49 12.10
N MET A 13 -14.36 -29.20 13.22
CA MET A 13 -15.46 -30.00 13.77
C MET A 13 -16.57 -29.10 14.33
N LYS A 14 -16.25 -27.93 14.90
CA LYS A 14 -17.26 -26.95 15.35
C LYS A 14 -18.07 -26.41 14.17
N PHE A 15 -17.41 -26.03 13.08
CA PHE A 15 -18.09 -25.60 11.85
C PHE A 15 -18.89 -26.74 11.22
N ALA A 16 -18.37 -27.97 11.18
CA ALA A 16 -19.09 -29.12 10.64
C ALA A 16 -20.39 -29.43 11.42
N VAL A 17 -20.36 -29.30 12.75
CA VAL A 17 -21.57 -29.44 13.57
C VAL A 17 -22.58 -28.34 13.22
N LEU A 18 -22.14 -27.09 13.08
CA LEU A 18 -23.03 -25.99 12.70
C LEU A 18 -23.64 -26.20 11.30
N ILE A 19 -22.87 -26.66 10.32
CA ILE A 19 -23.39 -27.04 8.99
C ILE A 19 -24.49 -28.10 9.12
N GLY A 20 -24.27 -29.14 9.94
CA GLY A 20 -25.28 -30.17 10.18
C GLY A 20 -26.58 -29.61 10.76
N LEU A 21 -26.49 -28.67 11.71
CA LEU A 21 -27.66 -28.02 12.31
C LEU A 21 -28.42 -27.11 11.32
N ILE A 22 -27.68 -26.41 10.44
CA ILE A 22 -28.26 -25.59 9.37
C ILE A 22 -29.07 -26.47 8.40
N GLN A 23 -28.52 -27.62 8.00
CA GLN A 23 -29.18 -28.54 7.07
C GLN A 23 -30.47 -29.16 7.61
N VAL A 24 -30.57 -29.34 8.94
CA VAL A 24 -31.77 -29.85 9.60
C VAL A 24 -32.79 -28.73 9.90
N GLY A 25 -32.42 -27.47 9.67
CA GLY A 25 -33.30 -26.30 9.88
C GLY A 25 -33.51 -25.95 11.36
N GLU A 26 -32.60 -26.38 12.24
CA GLU A 26 -32.73 -26.19 13.69
C GLU A 26 -32.14 -24.85 14.19
N VAL A 27 -31.65 -23.99 13.30
CA VAL A 27 -30.90 -22.77 13.67
C VAL A 27 -31.41 -21.56 12.90
N SER A 28 -31.61 -20.44 13.60
CA SER A 28 -32.00 -19.18 12.97
C SER A 28 -30.79 -18.47 12.34
N ASN A 29 -31.01 -17.62 11.32
CA ASN A 29 -29.92 -16.84 10.69
C ASN A 29 -29.13 -16.01 11.70
N ARG A 30 -29.79 -15.45 12.71
CA ARG A 30 -29.15 -14.68 13.78
C ARG A 30 -28.16 -15.55 14.57
N ASP A 31 -28.58 -16.75 14.96
CA ASP A 31 -27.74 -17.66 15.72
C ASP A 31 -26.56 -18.19 14.88
N ILE A 32 -26.75 -18.37 13.56
CA ILE A 32 -25.66 -18.72 12.63
C ILE A 32 -24.62 -17.60 12.59
N VAL A 33 -25.04 -16.36 12.34
CA VAL A 33 -24.14 -15.19 12.25
C VAL A 33 -23.34 -15.06 13.53
N GLU A 34 -24.02 -15.05 14.69
CA GLU A 34 -23.38 -14.91 16.00
C GLU A 34 -22.38 -16.05 16.25
N THR A 35 -22.77 -17.29 15.98
CA THR A 35 -21.90 -18.46 16.18
C THR A 35 -20.67 -18.42 15.26
N VAL A 36 -20.84 -18.10 13.98
CA VAL A 36 -19.73 -18.00 13.02
C VAL A 36 -18.73 -16.93 13.47
N LEU A 37 -19.21 -15.73 13.80
CA LEU A 37 -18.34 -14.65 14.26
C LEU A 37 -17.60 -15.03 15.55
N ASN A 38 -18.29 -15.66 16.50
CA ASN A 38 -17.69 -16.13 17.75
C ASN A 38 -16.62 -17.21 17.51
N LEU A 39 -16.86 -18.12 16.56
CA LEU A 39 -15.90 -19.15 16.20
C LEU A 39 -14.64 -18.58 15.53
N LEU A 40 -14.77 -17.56 14.67
CA LEU A 40 -13.63 -16.89 14.02
C LEU A 40 -12.67 -16.27 15.06
N VAL A 41 -13.23 -15.61 16.08
CA VAL A 41 -12.44 -14.86 17.09
C VAL A 41 -12.17 -15.64 18.37
N GLY A 42 -12.65 -16.88 18.46
CA GLY A 42 -12.43 -17.77 19.60
C GLY A 42 -13.10 -17.31 20.91
N GLY A 43 -14.21 -16.60 20.83
CA GLY A 43 -14.94 -16.03 21.99
C GLY A 43 -16.13 -15.19 21.54
N GLU A 44 -16.73 -14.41 22.45
CA GLU A 44 -17.80 -13.47 22.08
C GLU A 44 -17.25 -12.41 21.13
N PHE A 45 -17.85 -12.28 19.95
CA PHE A 45 -17.48 -11.33 18.93
C PHE A 45 -17.92 -9.92 19.32
N ASP A 46 -16.97 -8.99 19.27
CA ASP A 46 -17.23 -7.56 19.42
C ASP A 46 -16.29 -6.82 18.48
N LEU A 47 -16.85 -5.96 17.63
CA LEU A 47 -16.06 -5.29 16.61
C LEU A 47 -15.02 -4.34 17.22
N GLU A 48 -15.17 -3.88 18.46
CA GLU A 48 -14.20 -3.05 19.19
C GLU A 48 -13.23 -3.88 20.05
N MET A 49 -13.73 -4.93 20.71
CA MET A 49 -13.02 -5.63 21.79
C MET A 49 -12.56 -7.04 21.43
N ASN A 50 -13.17 -7.71 20.46
CA ASN A 50 -12.78 -9.07 20.07
C ASN A 50 -13.12 -9.37 18.60
N PHE A 51 -12.22 -8.96 17.72
CA PHE A 51 -12.36 -9.11 16.25
C PHE A 51 -11.11 -9.76 15.62
N ILE A 52 -10.13 -10.22 16.40
CA ILE A 52 -8.91 -10.83 15.86
C ILE A 52 -9.17 -12.31 15.59
N ILE A 53 -8.96 -12.74 14.34
CA ILE A 53 -9.14 -14.14 13.93
C ILE A 53 -8.06 -14.98 14.62
N GLN A 54 -8.49 -15.99 15.39
CA GLN A 54 -7.59 -16.82 16.19
C GLN A 54 -6.97 -17.97 15.40
N ASP A 55 -7.73 -18.53 14.45
CA ASP A 55 -7.31 -19.67 13.65
C ASP A 55 -7.55 -19.38 12.16
N ALA A 56 -6.51 -19.52 11.34
CA ALA A 56 -6.60 -19.31 9.90
C ALA A 56 -7.59 -20.30 9.24
N GLU A 57 -7.66 -21.56 9.70
CA GLU A 57 -8.54 -22.58 9.14
C GLU A 57 -10.03 -22.21 9.28
N SER A 58 -10.37 -21.38 10.28
CA SER A 58 -11.73 -20.90 10.49
C SER A 58 -12.29 -20.09 9.31
N ILE A 59 -11.45 -19.39 8.55
CA ILE A 59 -11.86 -18.62 7.37
C ILE A 59 -12.33 -19.55 6.25
N THR A 60 -11.60 -20.65 6.03
CA THR A 60 -11.97 -21.65 5.01
C THR A 60 -13.25 -22.37 5.45
N CYS A 61 -13.35 -22.75 6.72
CA CYS A 61 -14.56 -23.37 7.26
C CYS A 61 -15.78 -22.45 7.18
N MET A 62 -15.61 -21.14 7.42
CA MET A 62 -16.67 -20.15 7.21
C MET A 62 -17.11 -20.13 5.75
N SER A 63 -16.18 -20.06 4.79
CA SER A 63 -16.54 -20.04 3.37
C SER A 63 -17.28 -21.30 2.94
N GLU A 64 -16.94 -22.48 3.47
CA GLU A 64 -17.65 -23.75 3.21
C GLU A 64 -19.05 -23.72 3.82
N LEU A 65 -19.19 -23.24 5.06
CA LEU A 65 -20.47 -23.13 5.74
C LEU A 65 -21.46 -22.23 5.00
N LEU A 66 -20.99 -21.12 4.44
CA LEU A 66 -21.82 -20.16 3.73
C LEU A 66 -22.51 -20.73 2.49
N GLU A 67 -22.00 -21.82 1.90
CA GLU A 67 -22.67 -22.52 0.79
C GLU A 67 -23.99 -23.19 1.21
N HIS A 68 -24.21 -23.37 2.52
CA HIS A 68 -25.43 -23.94 3.10
C HIS A 68 -26.39 -22.89 3.65
N CYS A 69 -26.01 -21.61 3.64
CA CYS A 69 -26.82 -20.51 4.16
C CYS A 69 -27.68 -19.86 3.07
N ASP A 70 -28.79 -19.24 3.47
CA ASP A 70 -29.54 -18.37 2.56
C ASP A 70 -28.77 -17.07 2.25
N VAL A 71 -29.20 -16.35 1.22
CA VAL A 71 -28.53 -15.13 0.73
C VAL A 71 -28.45 -14.05 1.82
N THR A 72 -29.47 -13.93 2.67
CA THR A 72 -29.50 -12.91 3.74
C THR A 72 -28.43 -13.18 4.79
N CYS A 73 -28.32 -14.43 5.24
CA CYS A 73 -27.32 -14.86 6.21
C CYS A 73 -25.90 -14.74 5.63
N GLN A 74 -25.71 -15.14 4.37
CA GLN A 74 -24.43 -14.95 3.67
C GLN A 74 -24.02 -13.48 3.61
N ALA A 75 -24.97 -12.59 3.29
CA ALA A 75 -24.71 -11.16 3.19
C ALA A 75 -24.28 -10.56 4.53
N GLU A 76 -24.95 -10.92 5.62
CA GLU A 76 -24.62 -10.43 6.96
C GLU A 76 -23.21 -10.88 7.40
N ILE A 77 -22.87 -12.16 7.20
CA ILE A 77 -21.55 -12.69 7.55
C ILE A 77 -20.46 -12.05 6.69
N TRP A 78 -20.62 -11.95 5.37
CA TRP A 78 -19.62 -11.32 4.50
C TRP A 78 -19.42 -9.82 4.79
N SER A 79 -20.49 -9.11 5.11
CA SER A 79 -20.43 -7.70 5.51
C SER A 79 -19.63 -7.53 6.81
N MET A 80 -19.96 -8.31 7.84
CA MET A 80 -19.25 -8.27 9.12
C MET A 80 -17.80 -8.71 8.98
N PHE A 81 -17.53 -9.76 8.20
CA PHE A 81 -16.18 -10.22 7.91
C PHE A 81 -15.36 -9.13 7.20
N THR A 82 -15.94 -8.42 6.24
CA THR A 82 -15.27 -7.29 5.58
C THR A 82 -14.94 -6.16 6.56
N ALA A 83 -15.84 -5.85 7.50
CA ALA A 83 -15.56 -4.88 8.56
C ALA A 83 -14.41 -5.32 9.47
N ILE A 84 -14.35 -6.62 9.82
CA ILE A 84 -13.26 -7.23 10.58
C ILE A 84 -11.91 -7.10 9.86
N LEU A 85 -11.89 -7.31 8.54
CA LEU A 85 -10.70 -7.17 7.70
C LEU A 85 -10.20 -5.73 7.64
N ARG A 86 -11.10 -4.76 7.38
CA ARG A 86 -10.74 -3.33 7.32
C ARG A 86 -10.12 -2.83 8.62
N LYS A 87 -10.53 -3.39 9.75
CA LYS A 87 -10.05 -2.97 11.08
C LYS A 87 -8.68 -3.53 11.46
N SER A 88 -8.22 -4.61 10.82
CA SER A 88 -7.09 -5.41 11.31
C SER A 88 -6.15 -5.89 10.21
N VAL A 89 -4.92 -5.38 10.23
CA VAL A 89 -3.82 -5.89 9.38
C VAL A 89 -3.50 -7.35 9.68
N ARG A 90 -3.70 -7.82 10.92
CA ARG A 90 -3.53 -9.24 11.28
C ARG A 90 -4.54 -10.12 10.56
N ASN A 91 -5.80 -9.70 10.53
CA ASN A 91 -6.85 -10.47 9.85
C ASN A 91 -6.64 -10.47 8.34
N LEU A 92 -6.17 -9.35 7.76
CA LEU A 92 -5.75 -9.29 6.36
C LEU A 92 -4.60 -10.26 6.05
N GLN A 93 -3.58 -10.30 6.91
CA GLN A 93 -2.48 -11.24 6.79
C GLN A 93 -2.96 -12.69 6.86
N THR A 94 -3.75 -13.06 7.89
CA THR A 94 -4.31 -14.40 8.04
C THR A 94 -5.15 -14.80 6.82
N SER A 95 -5.96 -13.88 6.30
CA SER A 95 -6.79 -14.11 5.10
C SER A 95 -5.97 -14.29 3.82
N THR A 96 -4.82 -13.61 3.73
CA THR A 96 -3.87 -13.77 2.64
C THR A 96 -3.16 -15.13 2.73
N GLU A 97 -2.76 -15.56 3.94
CA GLU A 97 -2.08 -16.85 4.18
C GLU A 97 -2.96 -18.05 3.79
N VAL A 98 -4.28 -17.97 3.92
CA VAL A 98 -5.22 -19.01 3.48
C VAL A 98 -5.57 -18.92 1.98
N GLY A 99 -5.09 -17.90 1.28
CA GLY A 99 -5.40 -17.70 -0.15
C GLY A 99 -6.86 -17.32 -0.40
N LEU A 100 -7.48 -16.51 0.47
CA LEU A 100 -8.90 -16.17 0.38
C LEU A 100 -9.28 -15.51 -0.96
N ILE A 101 -8.41 -14.66 -1.53
CA ILE A 101 -8.64 -14.03 -2.84
C ILE A 101 -8.83 -15.12 -3.91
N GLU A 102 -7.95 -16.10 -3.97
CA GLU A 102 -8.05 -17.21 -4.93
C GLU A 102 -9.35 -18.00 -4.72
N GLN A 103 -9.66 -18.38 -3.48
CA GLN A 103 -10.87 -19.15 -3.16
C GLN A 103 -12.15 -18.44 -3.60
N VAL A 104 -12.24 -17.12 -3.36
CA VAL A 104 -13.40 -16.29 -3.72
C VAL A 104 -13.50 -16.12 -5.22
N LEU A 105 -12.39 -15.81 -5.90
CA LEU A 105 -12.38 -15.63 -7.36
C LEU A 105 -12.82 -16.90 -8.08
N LEU A 106 -12.39 -18.09 -7.63
CA LEU A 106 -12.79 -19.37 -8.22
C LEU A 106 -14.28 -19.66 -8.13
N LYS A 107 -14.97 -19.13 -7.11
CA LYS A 107 -16.42 -19.31 -6.92
C LYS A 107 -17.25 -18.17 -7.52
N MET A 108 -16.61 -17.08 -7.97
CA MET A 108 -17.30 -15.85 -8.35
C MET A 108 -18.41 -16.07 -9.40
N SER A 109 -18.19 -16.93 -10.40
CA SER A 109 -19.17 -17.18 -11.47
C SER A 109 -20.49 -17.81 -10.99
N THR A 110 -20.51 -18.49 -9.84
CA THR A 110 -21.69 -19.17 -9.32
C THR A 110 -22.47 -18.33 -8.31
N VAL A 111 -21.88 -17.26 -7.79
CA VAL A 111 -22.42 -16.45 -6.69
C VAL A 111 -23.57 -15.55 -7.17
N ASP A 112 -24.55 -15.34 -6.29
CA ASP A 112 -25.67 -14.42 -6.48
C ASP A 112 -25.19 -12.95 -6.64
N ASP A 113 -26.00 -12.12 -7.30
CA ASP A 113 -25.63 -10.74 -7.60
C ASP A 113 -25.36 -9.88 -6.35
N MET A 114 -26.17 -10.06 -5.30
CA MET A 114 -26.02 -9.33 -4.03
C MET A 114 -24.74 -9.73 -3.29
N ILE A 115 -24.45 -11.03 -3.24
CA ILE A 115 -23.23 -11.54 -2.59
C ILE A 115 -21.99 -11.16 -3.39
N ALA A 116 -22.10 -11.13 -4.72
CA ALA A 116 -21.01 -10.67 -5.59
C ALA A 116 -20.57 -9.24 -5.28
N ASP A 117 -21.49 -8.32 -4.97
CA ASP A 117 -21.14 -6.95 -4.58
C ASP A 117 -20.35 -6.90 -3.27
N LEU A 118 -20.75 -7.70 -2.28
CA LEU A 118 -20.05 -7.81 -0.99
C LEU A 118 -18.66 -8.44 -1.14
N LEU A 119 -18.55 -9.49 -1.95
CA LEU A 119 -17.28 -10.14 -2.24
C LEU A 119 -16.34 -9.23 -3.02
N VAL A 120 -16.85 -8.43 -3.96
CA VAL A 120 -16.06 -7.43 -4.69
C VAL A 120 -15.49 -6.37 -3.74
N ASP A 121 -16.30 -5.88 -2.78
CA ASP A 121 -15.80 -4.95 -1.77
C ASP A 121 -14.69 -5.59 -0.92
N MET A 122 -14.92 -6.80 -0.42
CA MET A 122 -13.94 -7.56 0.36
C MET A 122 -12.65 -7.83 -0.43
N LEU A 123 -12.76 -8.24 -1.69
CA LEU A 123 -11.63 -8.46 -2.59
C LEU A 123 -10.83 -7.17 -2.78
N GLY A 124 -11.49 -6.01 -2.86
CA GLY A 124 -10.85 -4.71 -2.89
C GLY A 124 -9.99 -4.47 -1.64
N VAL A 125 -10.53 -4.76 -0.45
CA VAL A 125 -9.78 -4.65 0.81
C VAL A 125 -8.57 -5.59 0.81
N LEU A 126 -8.76 -6.87 0.49
CA LEU A 126 -7.69 -7.87 0.50
C LEU A 126 -6.59 -7.54 -0.52
N ALA A 127 -6.97 -7.21 -1.75
CA ALA A 127 -6.02 -6.95 -2.82
C ALA A 127 -5.29 -5.61 -2.67
N SER A 128 -5.87 -4.63 -1.97
CA SER A 128 -5.15 -3.41 -1.56
C SER A 128 -4.06 -3.69 -0.51
N TYR A 129 -4.24 -4.76 0.28
CA TYR A 129 -3.24 -5.22 1.25
C TYR A 129 -2.16 -6.09 0.59
N SER A 130 -2.54 -7.11 -0.18
CA SER A 130 -1.59 -7.96 -0.91
C SER A 130 -2.29 -8.70 -2.05
N ILE A 131 -1.67 -8.75 -3.22
CA ILE A 131 -2.11 -9.59 -4.33
C ILE A 131 -0.92 -10.27 -5.01
N THR A 132 -0.94 -11.60 -5.03
CA THR A 132 0.10 -12.39 -5.69
C THR A 132 -0.05 -12.35 -7.21
N VAL A 133 1.01 -12.72 -7.92
CA VAL A 133 0.98 -12.88 -9.39
C VAL A 133 -0.07 -13.91 -9.83
N LYS A 134 -0.27 -14.97 -9.04
CA LYS A 134 -1.27 -16.02 -9.32
C LYS A 134 -2.69 -15.46 -9.22
N GLU A 135 -2.99 -14.76 -8.12
CA GLU A 135 -4.30 -14.14 -7.90
C GLU A 135 -4.59 -13.03 -8.91
N LEU A 136 -3.61 -12.20 -9.25
CA LEU A 136 -3.77 -11.17 -10.27
C LEU A 136 -4.08 -11.77 -11.65
N LYS A 137 -3.37 -12.83 -12.05
CA LYS A 137 -3.66 -13.56 -13.30
C LYS A 137 -5.06 -14.17 -13.28
N LEU A 138 -5.49 -14.72 -12.15
CA LEU A 138 -6.83 -15.26 -11.99
C LEU A 138 -7.88 -14.14 -12.13
N LEU A 139 -7.70 -13.00 -11.45
CA LEU A 139 -8.58 -11.85 -11.62
C LEU A 139 -8.64 -11.38 -13.08
N PHE A 140 -7.50 -11.21 -13.75
CA PHE A 140 -7.47 -10.82 -15.15
C PHE A 140 -8.13 -11.85 -16.08
N SER A 141 -8.05 -13.14 -15.75
CA SER A 141 -8.78 -14.17 -16.50
C SER A 141 -10.30 -14.01 -16.39
N MET A 142 -10.81 -13.55 -15.24
CA MET A 142 -12.23 -13.23 -15.05
C MET A 142 -12.64 -11.92 -15.74
N LEU A 143 -11.67 -11.11 -16.15
CA LEU A 143 -11.86 -9.89 -16.95
C LEU A 143 -11.58 -10.13 -18.45
N ARG A 144 -11.55 -11.38 -18.91
CA ARG A 144 -11.40 -11.70 -20.32
C ARG A 144 -12.77 -12.01 -20.91
N GLY A 145 -13.27 -11.12 -21.75
CA GLY A 145 -14.45 -11.39 -22.55
C GLY A 145 -14.19 -12.37 -23.67
N GLU A 146 -15.23 -13.13 -24.01
CA GLU A 146 -15.23 -14.09 -25.10
C GLU A 146 -16.43 -13.81 -26.01
N ASN A 147 -16.20 -13.81 -27.33
CA ASN A 147 -17.24 -13.58 -28.34
C ASN A 147 -18.08 -12.30 -28.14
N GLY A 148 -17.46 -11.22 -27.68
CA GLY A 148 -18.15 -9.95 -27.44
C GLY A 148 -18.94 -9.90 -26.13
N ILE A 149 -18.73 -10.85 -25.22
CA ILE A 149 -19.49 -10.97 -23.97
C ILE A 149 -18.54 -10.98 -22.77
N TRP A 150 -18.86 -10.18 -21.75
CA TRP A 150 -18.20 -10.18 -20.46
C TRP A 150 -18.58 -11.42 -19.63
N PRO A 151 -17.63 -12.06 -18.93
CA PRO A 151 -17.96 -13.08 -17.94
C PRO A 151 -18.89 -12.52 -16.86
N ARG A 152 -19.66 -13.40 -16.21
CA ARG A 152 -20.54 -13.02 -15.11
C ARG A 152 -19.73 -12.27 -14.03
N HIS A 153 -20.25 -11.13 -13.59
CA HIS A 153 -19.65 -10.24 -12.58
C HIS A 153 -18.31 -9.58 -12.98
N ALA A 154 -17.81 -9.75 -14.21
CA ALA A 154 -16.54 -9.16 -14.64
C ALA A 154 -16.51 -7.63 -14.48
N VAL A 155 -17.59 -6.95 -14.85
CA VAL A 155 -17.72 -5.50 -14.68
C VAL A 155 -17.63 -5.09 -13.21
N LYS A 156 -18.27 -5.85 -12.29
CA LYS A 156 -18.18 -5.61 -10.85
C LYS A 156 -16.73 -5.77 -10.36
N LEU A 157 -16.04 -6.81 -10.83
CA LEU A 157 -14.63 -7.08 -10.50
C LEU A 157 -13.66 -5.98 -10.97
N LEU A 158 -14.00 -5.21 -12.01
CA LEU A 158 -13.19 -4.05 -12.41
C LEU A 158 -13.06 -3.01 -11.29
N SER A 159 -14.08 -2.89 -10.42
CA SER A 159 -14.02 -1.96 -9.29
C SER A 159 -12.96 -2.34 -8.25
N VAL A 160 -12.61 -3.63 -8.14
CA VAL A 160 -11.50 -4.11 -7.31
C VAL A 160 -10.20 -3.45 -7.73
N LEU A 161 -9.97 -3.32 -9.04
CA LEU A 161 -8.74 -2.71 -9.58
C LEU A 161 -8.54 -1.29 -9.06
N ASN A 162 -9.60 -0.49 -8.93
CA ASN A 162 -9.50 0.89 -8.42
C ASN A 162 -9.13 0.97 -6.94
N GLN A 163 -9.35 -0.10 -6.17
CA GLN A 163 -8.99 -0.16 -4.75
C GLN A 163 -7.54 -0.64 -4.55
N MET A 164 -7.00 -1.47 -5.45
CA MET A 164 -5.67 -2.08 -5.26
C MET A 164 -4.50 -1.08 -5.13
N PRO A 165 -4.46 0.05 -5.86
CA PRO A 165 -3.42 1.07 -5.68
C PRO A 165 -3.54 1.82 -4.35
N GLN A 166 -4.70 1.80 -3.68
CA GLN A 166 -4.99 2.53 -2.44
C GLN A 166 -4.43 1.80 -1.20
N ARG A 167 -3.15 1.46 -1.27
CA ARG A 167 -2.47 0.69 -0.25
C ARG A 167 -2.19 1.51 1.01
N HIS A 168 -2.40 0.90 2.18
CA HIS A 168 -2.07 1.49 3.48
C HIS A 168 -0.85 0.82 4.11
N GLY A 169 0.28 1.51 4.10
CA GLY A 169 1.52 1.06 4.75
C GLY A 169 2.51 0.36 3.80
N PRO A 170 3.63 -0.15 4.34
CA PRO A 170 4.72 -0.69 3.54
C PRO A 170 4.44 -2.09 2.97
N ASP A 171 5.17 -2.48 1.93
CA ASP A 171 5.16 -3.84 1.37
C ASP A 171 5.87 -4.87 2.27
N THR A 172 6.76 -4.39 3.13
CA THR A 172 7.65 -5.23 3.93
C THR A 172 7.80 -4.66 5.33
N PHE A 173 7.54 -5.46 6.36
CA PHE A 173 7.65 -5.04 7.75
C PHE A 173 7.86 -6.25 8.68
N PHE A 174 8.48 -6.02 9.83
CA PHE A 174 8.51 -6.99 10.91
C PHE A 174 7.21 -6.91 11.69
N ASN A 175 6.56 -8.05 11.95
CA ASN A 175 5.34 -8.13 12.73
C ASN A 175 5.64 -8.77 14.09
N PHE A 176 5.34 -8.02 15.15
CA PHE A 176 5.52 -8.44 16.54
C PHE A 176 4.17 -8.82 17.14
N PRO A 177 4.02 -10.07 17.60
CA PRO A 177 2.74 -10.60 18.10
C PRO A 177 2.36 -10.10 19.50
N GLY A 178 3.29 -9.52 20.25
CA GLY A 178 3.06 -9.13 21.65
C GLY A 178 2.99 -10.31 22.63
N CYS A 179 3.46 -11.50 22.23
CA CYS A 179 3.59 -12.65 23.14
C CYS A 179 4.95 -12.65 23.85
N SER A 180 5.03 -13.35 24.99
CA SER A 180 6.24 -13.41 25.81
C SER A 180 7.46 -13.85 24.99
N ALA A 181 8.61 -13.21 25.22
CA ALA A 181 9.86 -13.44 24.50
C ALA A 181 9.86 -13.13 22.98
N ALA A 182 8.80 -12.53 22.43
CA ALA A 182 8.81 -12.00 21.06
C ALA A 182 9.74 -10.79 20.93
N ALA A 183 10.79 -10.94 20.12
CA ALA A 183 11.79 -9.90 19.90
C ALA A 183 12.61 -10.16 18.63
N ILE A 184 13.35 -9.15 18.18
CA ILE A 184 14.51 -9.37 17.30
C ILE A 184 15.76 -9.14 18.13
N ALA A 185 16.52 -10.20 18.41
CA ALA A 185 17.74 -10.14 19.18
C ALA A 185 18.92 -9.76 18.29
N LEU A 186 19.66 -8.72 18.66
CA LEU A 186 20.83 -8.26 17.93
C LEU A 186 22.11 -8.87 18.54
N PRO A 187 23.14 -9.10 17.71
CA PRO A 187 24.43 -9.56 18.21
C PRO A 187 25.12 -8.47 19.05
N PRO A 188 26.09 -8.82 19.91
CA PRO A 188 26.78 -7.87 20.75
C PRO A 188 27.47 -6.78 19.95
N ILE A 189 27.21 -5.53 20.33
CA ILE A 189 27.83 -4.34 19.73
C ILE A 189 29.09 -4.00 20.53
N ALA A 190 30.24 -3.97 19.85
CA ALA A 190 31.55 -3.79 20.47
C ALA A 190 31.69 -2.42 21.13
N LYS A 191 31.27 -1.36 20.42
CA LYS A 191 31.30 0.01 20.92
C LYS A 191 30.20 0.85 20.26
N TRP A 192 29.49 1.64 21.07
CA TRP A 192 28.44 2.54 20.56
C TRP A 192 29.04 3.83 19.96
N PRO A 193 28.56 4.32 18.80
CA PRO A 193 29.11 5.50 18.13
C PRO A 193 28.61 6.81 18.77
N TYR A 194 29.06 7.14 19.99
CA TYR A 194 28.55 8.32 20.72
C TYR A 194 29.28 9.64 20.39
N GLN A 195 30.47 9.61 19.80
CA GLN A 195 31.34 10.80 19.69
C GLN A 195 30.83 11.90 18.75
N ASN A 196 30.12 11.52 17.69
CA ASN A 196 29.51 12.46 16.74
C ASN A 196 27.99 12.60 16.95
N GLY A 197 27.50 12.10 18.09
CA GLY A 197 26.08 11.78 18.22
C GLY A 197 25.68 10.57 17.37
N PHE A 198 24.42 10.17 17.50
CA PHE A 198 23.84 9.09 16.70
C PHE A 198 22.35 9.32 16.52
N THR A 199 21.77 8.67 15.51
CA THR A 199 20.33 8.75 15.24
C THR A 199 19.74 7.37 15.08
N LEU A 200 18.71 7.04 15.85
CA LEU A 200 17.86 5.90 15.56
C LEU A 200 16.67 6.38 14.73
N ASN A 201 16.39 5.71 13.61
CA ASN A 201 15.27 6.02 12.75
C ASN A 201 14.51 4.76 12.36
N THR A 202 13.18 4.77 12.52
CA THR A 202 12.32 3.69 12.04
C THR A 202 10.89 4.17 11.84
N TRP A 203 10.15 3.43 11.02
CA TRP A 203 8.70 3.49 10.98
C TRP A 203 8.12 2.43 11.91
N PHE A 204 7.11 2.77 12.68
CA PHE A 204 6.39 1.80 13.52
C PHE A 204 4.89 2.02 13.47
N ARG A 205 4.14 0.95 13.75
CA ARG A 205 2.70 0.96 13.95
C ARG A 205 2.40 0.12 15.18
N MET A 206 1.83 0.72 16.21
CA MET A 206 1.40 -0.04 17.39
C MET A 206 0.10 -0.78 17.06
N ASP A 207 -0.01 -2.02 17.51
CA ASP A 207 -1.24 -2.80 17.38
C ASP A 207 -1.51 -3.55 18.69
N PRO A 208 -1.78 -2.79 19.79
CA PRO A 208 -2.00 -3.33 21.11
C PRO A 208 -3.12 -4.37 21.12
N LEU A 209 -2.93 -5.45 21.88
CA LEU A 209 -4.01 -6.39 22.21
C LEU A 209 -4.99 -5.71 23.17
N ASN A 210 -6.28 -6.07 23.08
CA ASN A 210 -7.34 -5.40 23.83
C ASN A 210 -7.25 -5.58 25.37
N ASN A 211 -6.35 -6.45 25.86
CA ASN A 211 -6.13 -6.73 27.29
C ASN A 211 -4.88 -6.06 27.89
N ILE A 212 -4.35 -4.99 27.29
CA ILE A 212 -3.15 -4.31 27.80
C ILE A 212 -3.47 -3.47 29.03
N ASN A 213 -2.72 -3.70 30.11
CA ASN A 213 -2.80 -2.87 31.31
C ASN A 213 -1.88 -1.67 31.10
N VAL A 214 -2.47 -0.55 30.67
CA VAL A 214 -1.81 0.70 30.28
C VAL A 214 -0.82 1.22 31.34
N ASP A 215 -1.09 0.97 32.62
CA ASP A 215 -0.26 1.45 33.74
C ASP A 215 0.93 0.52 34.07
N LYS A 216 0.79 -0.78 33.78
CA LYS A 216 1.80 -1.79 34.10
C LYS A 216 2.69 -2.13 32.91
N ASP A 217 2.12 -2.11 31.71
CA ASP A 217 2.78 -2.57 30.50
C ASP A 217 3.69 -1.48 29.93
N LYS A 218 4.91 -1.89 29.59
CA LYS A 218 5.98 -1.02 29.09
C LYS A 218 6.58 -1.65 27.84
N PRO A 219 5.83 -1.74 26.72
CA PRO A 219 6.33 -2.39 25.51
C PRO A 219 7.51 -1.59 24.94
N TYR A 220 8.63 -2.27 24.69
CA TYR A 220 9.87 -1.64 24.22
C TYR A 220 9.90 -1.57 22.70
N LEU A 221 10.15 -0.39 22.13
CA LEU A 221 10.48 -0.24 20.72
C LEU A 221 11.87 -0.82 20.43
N TYR A 222 12.84 -0.47 21.28
CA TYR A 222 14.19 -1.04 21.27
C TYR A 222 14.83 -0.98 22.65
N CYS A 223 15.80 -1.86 22.88
CA CYS A 223 16.66 -1.86 24.05
C CYS A 223 18.08 -2.23 23.62
N PHE A 224 19.06 -1.35 23.86
CA PHE A 224 20.48 -1.58 23.61
C PHE A 224 21.25 -1.35 24.90
N ARG A 225 21.54 -2.42 25.62
CA ARG A 225 22.20 -2.36 26.94
C ARG A 225 23.38 -3.31 27.02
N THR A 226 24.25 -3.01 27.96
CA THR A 226 25.25 -3.93 28.52
C THR A 226 24.61 -4.81 29.59
N SER A 227 25.29 -5.89 29.97
CA SER A 227 24.93 -6.76 31.09
C SER A 227 24.78 -6.02 32.43
N LYS A 228 25.45 -4.86 32.58
CA LYS A 228 25.33 -3.99 33.77
C LYS A 228 24.13 -3.03 33.71
N GLY A 229 23.33 -3.07 32.63
CA GLY A 229 22.16 -2.23 32.42
C GLY A 229 22.48 -0.81 31.94
N VAL A 230 23.72 -0.54 31.53
CA VAL A 230 24.15 0.74 30.93
C VAL A 230 23.79 0.74 29.45
N GLY A 231 23.19 1.81 28.94
CA GLY A 231 22.84 1.91 27.52
C GLY A 231 21.62 2.76 27.22
N TYR A 232 20.94 2.44 26.12
CA TYR A 232 19.83 3.21 25.55
C TYR A 232 18.61 2.31 25.34
N SER A 233 17.41 2.84 25.54
CA SER A 233 16.17 2.10 25.28
C SER A 233 15.02 3.07 25.05
N ALA A 234 14.00 2.65 24.32
CA ALA A 234 12.74 3.39 24.24
C ALA A 234 11.57 2.44 24.46
N HIS A 235 10.63 2.83 25.31
CA HIS A 235 9.42 2.05 25.63
C HIS A 235 8.21 2.95 25.72
N PHE A 236 7.03 2.38 25.50
CA PHE A 236 5.78 3.12 25.66
C PHE A 236 5.28 3.07 27.10
N VAL A 237 4.65 4.16 27.52
CA VAL A 237 3.81 4.24 28.72
C VAL A 237 2.51 4.89 28.26
N GLY A 238 1.42 4.12 28.25
CA GLY A 238 0.26 4.44 27.42
C GLY A 238 0.65 4.73 25.97
N ASN A 239 0.20 5.88 25.46
CA ASN A 239 0.48 6.29 24.08
C ASN A 239 1.76 7.12 23.92
N CYS A 240 2.52 7.36 24.99
CA CYS A 240 3.73 8.19 24.94
C CYS A 240 4.98 7.32 24.85
N LEU A 241 5.95 7.70 24.00
CA LEU A 241 7.25 7.05 23.93
C LEU A 241 8.21 7.68 24.94
N ILE A 242 8.81 6.86 25.80
CA ILE A 242 9.82 7.28 26.78
C ILE A 242 11.19 6.80 26.32
N VAL A 243 12.08 7.73 26.00
CA VAL A 243 13.47 7.45 25.66
C VAL A 243 14.32 7.50 26.93
N THR A 244 15.04 6.42 27.23
CA THR A 244 15.86 6.28 28.42
C THR A 244 17.32 6.07 28.04
N SER A 245 18.19 6.88 28.60
CA SER A 245 19.65 6.69 28.58
C SER A 245 20.09 6.34 30.01
N LEU A 246 20.83 5.25 30.22
CA LEU A 246 21.30 4.82 31.54
C LEU A 246 22.82 4.86 31.60
N LYS A 247 23.37 5.58 32.60
CA LYS A 247 24.82 5.59 32.89
C LYS A 247 25.21 4.47 33.86
N SER A 248 24.29 4.06 34.73
CA SER A 248 24.42 2.93 35.63
C SER A 248 23.04 2.37 35.94
N LYS A 249 22.95 1.15 36.48
CA LYS A 249 21.67 0.48 36.75
C LYS A 249 20.75 1.38 37.59
N GLY A 250 19.59 1.74 37.03
CA GLY A 250 18.57 2.57 37.68
C GLY A 250 18.90 4.07 37.78
N LYS A 251 20.09 4.53 37.35
CA LYS A 251 20.44 5.96 37.31
C LYS A 251 20.66 6.40 35.87
N GLY A 252 19.79 7.27 35.39
CA GLY A 252 19.85 7.77 34.04
C GLY A 252 18.93 8.94 33.76
N PHE A 253 18.78 9.22 32.47
CA PHE A 253 18.01 10.33 31.92
C PHE A 253 16.83 9.72 31.16
N GLN A 254 15.63 10.22 31.43
CA GLN A 254 14.42 9.83 30.73
C GLN A 254 13.81 11.06 30.07
N HIS A 255 13.49 10.92 28.80
CA HIS A 255 12.86 11.95 28.00
C HIS A 255 11.53 11.42 27.47
N CYS A 256 10.44 12.09 27.84
CA CYS A 256 9.13 11.80 27.28
C CYS A 256 9.00 12.51 25.93
N VAL A 257 8.76 11.72 24.87
CA VAL A 257 8.42 12.28 23.56
C VAL A 257 7.03 12.89 23.68
N LYS A 258 6.93 14.21 23.53
CA LYS A 258 5.69 14.99 23.65
C LYS A 258 4.79 14.80 22.43
N TYR A 259 4.39 13.56 22.18
CA TYR A 259 3.52 13.16 21.09
C TYR A 259 2.64 11.99 21.52
N ASP A 260 1.35 12.06 21.20
CA ASP A 260 0.36 11.02 21.50
C ASP A 260 0.24 10.06 20.32
N PHE A 261 0.88 8.90 20.42
CA PHE A 261 0.88 7.90 19.36
C PHE A 261 -0.40 7.08 19.39
N GLN A 262 -1.21 7.23 18.34
CA GLN A 262 -2.46 6.50 18.21
C GLN A 262 -2.18 5.07 17.71
N PRO A 263 -2.79 4.04 18.32
CA PRO A 263 -2.76 2.68 17.79
C PRO A 263 -3.16 2.62 16.31
N ARG A 264 -2.67 1.59 15.62
CA ARG A 264 -3.06 1.21 14.26
C ARG A 264 -2.70 2.23 13.17
N LYS A 265 -1.93 3.26 13.49
CA LYS A 265 -1.38 4.24 12.54
C LYS A 265 0.14 4.13 12.44
N TRP A 266 0.67 4.33 11.24
CA TRP A 266 2.12 4.37 10.99
C TRP A 266 2.70 5.72 11.37
N TYR A 267 3.81 5.70 12.10
CA TYR A 267 4.59 6.87 12.48
C TYR A 267 6.06 6.63 12.18
N MET A 268 6.72 7.64 11.65
CA MET A 268 8.18 7.68 11.63
C MET A 268 8.67 8.32 12.92
N ILE A 269 9.59 7.67 13.61
CA ILE A 269 10.31 8.23 14.76
C ILE A 269 11.78 8.34 14.42
N SER A 270 12.35 9.52 14.65
CA SER A 270 13.80 9.74 14.64
C SER A 270 14.23 10.26 15.99
N ILE A 271 15.09 9.52 16.68
CA ILE A 271 15.66 9.89 17.98
C ILE A 271 17.11 10.26 17.75
N VAL A 272 17.40 11.56 17.82
CA VAL A 272 18.70 12.15 17.56
C VAL A 272 19.38 12.46 18.88
N HIS A 273 20.49 11.79 19.15
CA HIS A 273 21.37 12.10 20.27
C HIS A 273 22.51 12.96 19.77
N ILE A 274 22.58 14.21 20.24
CA ILE A 274 23.63 15.18 19.89
C ILE A 274 24.66 15.19 21.01
N TYR A 275 25.90 14.89 20.67
CA TYR A 275 27.01 14.97 21.60
C TYR A 275 27.64 16.36 21.59
N ASN A 276 27.75 16.96 22.77
CA ASN A 276 28.47 18.22 22.97
C ASN A 276 29.60 18.01 23.99
N ARG A 277 30.83 18.40 23.63
CA ARG A 277 32.00 18.25 24.51
C ARG A 277 32.05 19.32 25.62
N TRP A 278 31.65 20.54 25.30
CA TRP A 278 31.79 21.72 26.17
C TRP A 278 30.45 22.24 26.74
N ARG A 279 29.34 21.62 26.35
CA ARG A 279 27.97 21.95 26.79
C ARG A 279 27.24 20.64 27.08
N ASN A 280 26.02 20.75 27.61
CA ASN A 280 25.15 19.58 27.74
C ASN A 280 24.93 18.94 26.37
N SER A 281 24.97 17.61 26.34
CA SER A 281 24.51 16.85 25.17
C SER A 281 22.98 17.02 25.07
N GLU A 282 22.41 16.76 23.90
CA GLU A 282 20.97 16.97 23.69
C GLU A 282 20.34 15.71 23.13
N ILE A 283 19.06 15.53 23.41
CA ILE A 283 18.19 14.62 22.67
C ILE A 283 17.16 15.43 21.90
N ARG A 284 16.89 15.06 20.65
CA ARG A 284 15.83 15.62 19.83
C ARG A 284 15.03 14.48 19.21
N CYS A 285 13.72 14.50 19.42
CA CYS A 285 12.82 13.49 18.91
C CYS A 285 11.92 14.10 17.85
N TYR A 286 11.94 13.49 16.67
CA TYR A 286 11.15 13.89 15.51
C TYR A 286 10.09 12.84 15.24
N VAL A 287 8.86 13.28 15.01
CA VAL A 287 7.75 12.41 14.58
C VAL A 287 7.31 12.89 13.20
N ASN A 288 7.23 11.96 12.24
CA ASN A 288 6.83 12.24 10.85
C ASN A 288 7.62 13.40 10.21
N GLY A 289 8.94 13.41 10.44
CA GLY A 289 9.85 14.43 9.90
C GLY A 289 9.87 15.75 10.67
N GLN A 290 9.03 15.94 11.70
CA GLN A 290 8.90 17.21 12.44
C GLN A 290 9.42 17.08 13.88
N LEU A 291 10.12 18.09 14.38
CA LEU A 291 10.61 18.12 15.75
C LEU A 291 9.42 18.27 16.72
N VAL A 292 9.23 17.31 17.63
CA VAL A 292 8.12 17.34 18.61
C VAL A 292 8.59 17.53 20.05
N SER A 293 9.83 17.15 20.36
CA SER A 293 10.39 17.34 21.70
C SER A 293 11.91 17.32 21.67
N TYR A 294 12.51 17.97 22.66
CA TYR A 294 13.95 17.97 22.89
C TYR A 294 14.22 18.07 24.39
N GLY A 295 15.43 17.70 24.80
CA GLY A 295 15.85 17.78 26.19
C GLY A 295 17.36 17.79 26.34
N ASP A 296 17.83 18.46 27.39
CA ASP A 296 19.25 18.53 27.72
C ASP A 296 19.66 17.33 28.56
N MET A 297 20.77 16.72 28.18
CA MET A 297 21.40 15.61 28.86
C MET A 297 22.77 16.06 29.36
N ALA A 298 22.86 16.33 30.67
CA ALA A 298 24.07 16.86 31.32
C ALA A 298 25.28 15.90 31.32
N TRP A 299 25.11 14.69 30.80
CA TRP A 299 26.12 13.64 30.75
C TRP A 299 25.83 12.71 29.57
N HIS A 300 26.81 11.94 29.13
CA HIS A 300 26.63 10.93 28.07
C HIS A 300 26.82 9.52 28.65
N VAL A 301 26.24 8.52 27.98
CA VAL A 301 26.51 7.12 28.31
C VAL A 301 27.92 6.81 27.82
N ASN A 302 28.79 6.41 28.74
CA ASN A 302 30.16 6.02 28.44
C ASN A 302 30.46 4.71 29.16
N THR A 303 30.81 3.68 28.41
CA THR A 303 31.18 2.36 28.91
C THR A 303 32.19 1.72 27.95
N ASN A 304 33.06 0.89 28.52
CA ASN A 304 33.98 0.04 27.76
C ASN A 304 33.42 -1.38 27.57
N ASP A 305 32.31 -1.72 28.22
CA ASP A 305 31.66 -3.02 28.05
C ASP A 305 30.90 -3.06 26.72
N SER A 306 30.89 -4.23 26.07
CA SER A 306 30.06 -4.47 24.90
C SER A 306 28.57 -4.44 25.25
N TYR A 307 27.74 -3.95 24.32
CA TYR A 307 26.29 -3.98 24.46
C TYR A 307 25.79 -5.35 24.02
N ASP A 308 25.59 -6.24 24.99
CA ASP A 308 25.26 -7.67 24.82
C ASP A 308 23.79 -8.00 25.14
N LYS A 309 22.99 -6.99 25.50
CA LYS A 309 21.54 -7.06 25.71
C LYS A 309 20.85 -6.11 24.74
N CYS A 310 20.86 -6.49 23.45
CA CYS A 310 20.33 -5.69 22.35
C CYS A 310 19.11 -6.37 21.70
N PHE A 311 17.98 -5.67 21.69
CA PHE A 311 16.70 -6.18 21.21
C PHE A 311 15.90 -5.08 20.50
N LEU A 312 15.20 -5.44 19.44
CA LEU A 312 14.09 -4.66 18.90
C LEU A 312 12.79 -5.31 19.34
N GLY A 313 11.80 -4.48 19.67
CA GLY A 313 10.48 -4.94 20.08
C GLY A 313 10.42 -5.58 21.47
N SER A 314 11.48 -5.48 22.29
CA SER A 314 11.48 -6.03 23.65
C SER A 314 12.56 -5.45 24.54
N SER A 315 12.43 -5.70 25.85
CA SER A 315 13.46 -5.40 26.85
C SER A 315 14.45 -6.55 27.02
N GLU A 316 15.49 -6.36 27.83
CA GLU A 316 16.51 -7.38 28.12
C GLU A 316 15.99 -8.67 28.77
N THR A 317 14.82 -8.63 29.43
CA THR A 317 14.18 -9.81 30.05
C THR A 317 13.10 -10.45 29.17
N ALA A 318 12.64 -9.72 28.16
CA ALA A 318 11.59 -10.13 27.24
C ALA A 318 10.29 -10.66 27.89
N ASP A 319 9.95 -10.15 29.07
CA ASP A 319 8.69 -10.47 29.76
C ASP A 319 7.46 -10.00 28.95
N ALA A 320 6.31 -10.69 29.11
CA ALA A 320 5.06 -10.38 28.41
C ALA A 320 4.60 -8.91 28.51
N ASN A 321 4.87 -8.23 29.62
CA ASN A 321 4.48 -6.82 29.82
C ASN A 321 5.46 -5.83 29.16
N ARG A 322 6.52 -6.31 28.50
CA ARG A 322 7.60 -5.50 27.94
C ARG A 322 7.86 -5.74 26.45
N VAL A 323 7.12 -6.67 25.85
CA VAL A 323 7.20 -6.98 24.43
C VAL A 323 6.32 -6.02 23.62
N PHE A 324 6.81 -5.65 22.45
CA PHE A 324 6.10 -4.82 21.50
C PHE A 324 5.03 -5.63 20.79
N CYS A 325 3.91 -4.98 20.49
CA CYS A 325 2.79 -5.56 19.78
C CYS A 325 2.45 -4.60 18.63
N GLY A 326 2.73 -5.01 17.40
CA GLY A 326 2.65 -4.09 16.25
C GLY A 326 3.63 -4.42 15.14
N GLN A 327 3.92 -3.43 14.30
CA GLN A 327 4.79 -3.57 13.14
C GLN A 327 5.95 -2.58 13.17
N LEU A 328 7.12 -3.00 12.67
CA LEU A 328 8.28 -2.14 12.41
C LEU A 328 8.66 -2.21 10.92
N GLY A 329 8.90 -1.04 10.32
CA GLY A 329 9.52 -0.94 9.01
C GLY A 329 11.02 -1.23 9.06
N ALA A 330 11.78 -0.66 8.12
CA ALA A 330 13.24 -0.71 8.17
C ALA A 330 13.75 0.11 9.36
N VAL A 331 14.67 -0.49 10.13
CA VAL A 331 15.33 0.14 11.27
C VAL A 331 16.71 0.58 10.84
N TYR A 332 17.05 1.84 11.11
CA TYR A 332 18.36 2.42 10.83
C TYR A 332 18.96 2.99 12.11
N VAL A 333 20.24 2.73 12.33
CA VAL A 333 21.05 3.48 13.29
C VAL A 333 22.17 4.16 12.53
N PHE A 334 22.24 5.48 12.63
CA PHE A 334 23.26 6.31 12.02
C PHE A 334 24.32 6.70 13.07
N THR A 335 25.59 6.72 12.68
CA THR A 335 26.74 7.15 13.50
C THR A 335 26.89 8.66 13.63
N GLU A 336 25.84 9.42 13.29
CA GLU A 336 25.81 10.88 13.33
C GLU A 336 24.46 11.39 13.85
N ALA A 337 24.47 12.60 14.40
CA ALA A 337 23.25 13.35 14.69
C ALA A 337 22.69 13.96 13.40
N LEU A 338 21.65 13.33 12.83
CA LEU A 338 21.03 13.80 11.59
C LEU A 338 20.36 15.16 11.79
N ASN A 339 20.46 16.00 10.75
CA ASN A 339 19.86 17.32 10.76
C ASN A 339 18.36 17.28 10.35
N PRO A 340 17.60 18.36 10.61
CA PRO A 340 16.16 18.40 10.30
C PRO A 340 15.83 18.17 8.83
N ALA A 341 16.66 18.66 7.89
CA ALA A 341 16.43 18.50 6.46
C ALA A 341 16.58 17.03 6.02
N GLN A 342 17.59 16.33 6.55
CA GLN A 342 17.77 14.90 6.34
C GLN A 342 16.59 14.10 6.87
N ILE A 343 16.18 14.37 8.11
CA ILE A 343 15.06 13.67 8.76
C ILE A 343 13.75 13.90 7.99
N PHE A 344 13.49 15.14 7.57
CA PHE A 344 12.32 15.44 6.77
C PHE A 344 12.36 14.74 5.41
N ALA A 345 13.52 14.73 4.73
CA ALA A 345 13.67 14.04 3.45
C ALA A 345 13.50 12.52 3.58
N ILE A 346 14.00 11.90 4.67
CA ILE A 346 13.76 10.47 4.96
C ILE A 346 12.27 10.19 5.15
N HIS A 347 11.53 11.09 5.80
CA HIS A 347 10.08 10.96 5.95
C HIS A 347 9.35 10.97 4.60
N GLN A 348 9.78 11.78 3.64
CA GLN A 348 9.17 11.84 2.31
C GLN A 348 9.31 10.53 1.51
N LEU A 349 10.27 9.66 1.86
CA LEU A 349 10.37 8.32 1.27
C LEU A 349 9.28 7.35 1.76
N GLY A 350 8.57 7.70 2.84
CA GLY A 350 7.49 6.90 3.40
C GLY A 350 7.97 5.60 4.09
N PRO A 351 7.02 4.82 4.63
CA PRO A 351 7.33 3.60 5.39
C PRO A 351 7.88 2.45 4.54
N GLY A 352 7.67 2.47 3.22
CA GLY A 352 8.08 1.42 2.30
C GLY A 352 9.59 1.39 2.00
N TYR A 353 10.31 2.45 2.37
CA TYR A 353 11.73 2.59 2.08
C TYR A 353 12.60 1.71 2.98
N LYS A 354 13.45 0.91 2.35
CA LYS A 354 14.26 -0.16 2.98
C LYS A 354 15.69 -0.23 2.43
N SER A 355 16.09 0.77 1.64
CA SER A 355 17.38 0.81 0.94
C SER A 355 18.41 1.65 1.72
N THR A 356 19.61 1.81 1.18
CA THR A 356 20.76 2.38 1.91
C THR A 356 21.09 3.83 1.57
N PHE A 357 20.22 4.54 0.85
CA PHE A 357 20.40 5.94 0.44
C PHE A 357 21.59 6.15 -0.50
N LYS A 358 21.94 5.14 -1.31
CA LYS A 358 23.11 5.18 -2.18
C LYS A 358 22.75 5.68 -3.57
N PHE A 359 21.59 5.28 -4.10
CA PHE A 359 21.17 5.62 -5.47
C PHE A 359 19.78 6.25 -5.53
N LYS A 360 19.62 7.26 -6.40
CA LYS A 360 18.32 7.90 -6.66
C LYS A 360 17.24 6.92 -7.14
N SER A 361 17.64 5.82 -7.78
CA SER A 361 16.75 4.76 -8.26
C SER A 361 16.24 3.82 -7.16
N GLU A 362 16.66 4.01 -5.91
CA GLU A 362 16.19 3.19 -4.77
C GLU A 362 14.75 3.48 -4.35
N SER A 363 14.15 4.57 -4.85
CA SER A 363 12.77 4.95 -4.57
C SER A 363 12.00 5.18 -5.87
N ASP A 364 10.79 4.65 -5.93
CA ASP A 364 9.85 4.82 -7.04
C ASP A 364 8.88 6.00 -6.84
N ILE A 365 9.08 6.77 -5.76
CA ILE A 365 8.22 7.88 -5.36
C ILE A 365 8.70 9.18 -6.03
N HIS A 366 7.75 10.02 -6.42
CA HIS A 366 8.06 11.36 -6.90
C HIS A 366 8.56 12.26 -5.75
N LEU A 367 9.87 12.51 -5.73
CA LEU A 367 10.52 13.43 -4.79
C LEU A 367 10.98 14.71 -5.49
N ALA A 368 10.81 15.84 -4.80
CA ALA A 368 11.42 17.10 -5.20
C ALA A 368 12.96 16.99 -5.24
N GLU A 369 13.61 17.71 -6.17
CA GLU A 369 15.04 17.54 -6.42
C GLU A 369 15.92 17.85 -5.20
N HIS A 370 15.53 18.83 -4.39
CA HIS A 370 16.26 19.16 -3.16
C HIS A 370 16.21 18.01 -2.14
N HIS A 371 15.10 17.27 -2.03
CA HIS A 371 15.05 16.07 -1.19
C HIS A 371 15.98 14.98 -1.72
N LYS A 372 16.01 14.77 -3.05
CA LYS A 372 16.93 13.80 -3.66
C LYS A 372 18.39 14.14 -3.39
N GLN A 373 18.75 15.43 -3.45
CA GLN A 373 20.11 15.87 -3.13
C GLN A 373 20.47 15.56 -1.68
N VAL A 374 19.58 15.87 -0.72
CA VAL A 374 19.82 15.60 0.70
C VAL A 374 19.88 14.10 1.01
N LEU A 375 19.09 13.28 0.32
CA LEU A 375 19.04 11.83 0.53
C LEU A 375 20.24 11.10 -0.04
N TYR A 376 20.67 11.49 -1.25
CA TYR A 376 21.60 10.72 -2.06
C TYR A 376 22.95 11.43 -2.31
N ASP A 377 23.36 12.36 -1.43
CA ASP A 377 24.71 12.97 -1.44
C ASP A 377 25.81 12.04 -0.87
N GLY A 378 25.44 10.84 -0.44
CA GLY A 378 26.32 9.83 0.14
C GLY A 378 26.50 9.92 1.65
N LYS A 379 26.15 11.04 2.30
CA LYS A 379 26.36 11.21 3.75
C LYS A 379 25.49 10.27 4.57
N LEU A 380 24.21 10.14 4.22
CA LEU A 380 23.31 9.21 4.89
C LEU A 380 23.81 7.77 4.76
N ALA A 381 24.15 7.33 3.54
CA ALA A 381 24.67 6.00 3.29
C ALA A 381 25.95 5.70 4.10
N SER A 382 26.92 6.62 4.08
CA SER A 382 28.21 6.45 4.77
C SER A 382 28.11 6.46 6.30
N SER A 383 27.03 7.02 6.85
CA SER A 383 26.82 7.10 8.30
C SER A 383 25.96 5.96 8.85
N ILE A 384 25.46 5.02 8.04
CA ILE A 384 24.71 3.87 8.55
C ILE A 384 25.65 2.97 9.36
N ALA A 385 25.39 2.85 10.66
CA ALA A 385 26.08 1.93 11.55
C ALA A 385 25.58 0.49 11.37
N PHE A 386 24.25 0.35 11.29
CA PHE A 386 23.58 -0.88 10.88
C PHE A 386 22.15 -0.59 10.42
N THR A 387 21.60 -1.48 9.60
CA THR A 387 20.20 -1.47 9.23
C THR A 387 19.63 -2.88 9.05
N TYR A 388 18.41 -3.06 9.52
CA TYR A 388 17.63 -4.29 9.34
C TYR A 388 16.30 -3.98 8.70
N ASN A 389 15.86 -4.83 7.78
CA ASN A 389 14.57 -4.73 7.12
C ASN A 389 14.00 -6.12 6.84
N ALA A 390 12.67 -6.23 6.80
CA ALA A 390 11.99 -7.51 6.65
C ALA A 390 12.16 -8.18 5.27
N LYS A 391 12.72 -7.48 4.27
CA LYS A 391 13.05 -8.10 2.98
C LYS A 391 14.39 -8.84 3.01
N ALA A 392 15.29 -8.43 3.90
CA ALA A 392 16.62 -9.00 4.06
C ALA A 392 16.62 -10.03 5.20
N THR A 393 15.89 -11.12 5.03
CA THR A 393 15.80 -12.20 6.02
C THR A 393 15.97 -13.56 5.39
N ASP A 394 16.56 -14.49 6.14
CA ASP A 394 16.64 -15.91 5.81
C ASP A 394 16.08 -16.72 6.99
N ALA A 395 14.88 -17.28 6.80
CA ALA A 395 14.06 -17.86 7.87
C ALA A 395 13.93 -16.92 9.08
N GLN A 396 14.57 -17.23 10.21
CA GLN A 396 14.55 -16.41 11.42
C GLN A 396 15.71 -15.39 11.48
N LEU A 397 16.69 -15.48 10.58
CA LEU A 397 17.85 -14.61 10.56
C LEU A 397 17.51 -13.29 9.85
N CYS A 398 17.77 -12.17 10.51
CA CYS A 398 17.71 -10.82 9.94
C CYS A 398 19.10 -10.40 9.46
N LEU A 399 19.27 -10.26 8.16
CA LEU A 399 20.52 -9.89 7.53
C LEU A 399 20.75 -8.38 7.67
N GLU A 400 21.86 -8.03 8.31
CA GLU A 400 22.37 -6.66 8.38
C GLU A 400 22.70 -6.19 6.96
N SER A 401 22.18 -5.01 6.58
CA SER A 401 22.16 -4.52 5.20
C SER A 401 22.91 -3.20 4.99
N SER A 402 23.78 -2.79 5.93
CA SER A 402 24.58 -1.56 5.78
C SER A 402 25.54 -1.64 4.57
N PRO A 403 25.92 -0.49 3.97
CA PRO A 403 26.91 -0.48 2.90
C PRO A 403 28.21 -1.18 3.34
N LYS A 404 28.73 -2.08 2.50
CA LYS A 404 29.94 -2.88 2.79
C LYS A 404 31.19 -2.04 3.07
N GLU A 405 31.20 -0.79 2.61
CA GLU A 405 32.27 0.18 2.83
C GLU A 405 32.30 0.69 4.29
N ASN A 406 31.18 0.58 5.01
CA ASN A 406 31.06 1.06 6.38
C ASN A 406 31.66 0.01 7.35
N PRO A 407 32.44 0.45 8.36
CA PRO A 407 33.02 -0.46 9.33
C PRO A 407 31.94 -1.06 10.23
N SER A 408 31.98 -2.38 10.43
CA SER A 408 31.06 -3.05 11.36
C SER A 408 31.34 -2.65 12.81
N ILE A 409 30.28 -2.41 13.57
CA ILE A 409 30.35 -2.12 15.02
C ILE A 409 30.12 -3.36 15.90
N PHE A 410 29.84 -4.51 15.29
CA PHE A 410 29.54 -5.76 16.01
C PHE A 410 30.81 -6.53 16.37
N VAL A 411 30.76 -7.27 17.47
CA VAL A 411 31.89 -8.11 17.93
C VAL A 411 32.13 -9.30 16.98
N HIS A 412 31.05 -9.82 16.40
CA HIS A 412 31.07 -10.99 15.53
C HIS A 412 30.11 -10.79 14.34
N SER A 413 29.53 -11.88 13.83
CA SER A 413 28.49 -11.81 12.79
C SER A 413 27.44 -10.75 13.13
N PRO A 414 27.14 -9.82 12.22
CA PRO A 414 26.26 -8.69 12.48
C PRO A 414 24.78 -9.03 12.29
N HIS A 415 24.42 -10.28 12.00
CA HIS A 415 23.04 -10.67 11.72
C HIS A 415 22.22 -10.85 13.01
N ALA A 416 20.99 -10.36 13.01
CA ALA A 416 20.06 -10.44 14.13
C ALA A 416 19.14 -11.66 14.00
N LEU A 417 18.43 -12.03 15.08
CA LEU A 417 17.59 -13.22 15.14
C LEU A 417 16.17 -12.88 15.59
N MET A 418 15.17 -13.25 14.79
CA MET A 418 13.75 -13.18 15.16
C MET A 418 13.41 -14.30 16.14
N LEU A 419 12.78 -13.94 17.25
CA LEU A 419 12.38 -14.84 18.34
C LEU A 419 10.86 -14.85 18.49
N GLN A 420 10.30 -16.01 18.88
CA GLN A 420 8.89 -16.21 19.28
C GLN A 420 7.86 -15.53 18.36
N ASP A 421 7.55 -16.18 17.24
CA ASP A 421 6.53 -15.77 16.27
C ASP A 421 6.65 -14.35 15.70
N VAL A 422 7.77 -13.66 15.94
CA VAL A 422 8.12 -12.48 15.16
C VAL A 422 8.36 -12.92 13.72
N LYS A 423 7.58 -12.35 12.81
CA LYS A 423 7.62 -12.69 11.38
C LYS A 423 8.10 -11.50 10.56
N ALA A 424 8.94 -11.75 9.58
CA ALA A 424 9.17 -10.83 8.48
C ALA A 424 8.05 -11.00 7.45
N ILE A 425 7.17 -10.00 7.35
CA ILE A 425 6.03 -10.02 6.44
C ILE A 425 6.44 -9.34 5.13
N VAL A 426 6.20 -10.05 4.03
CA VAL A 426 6.33 -9.54 2.67
C VAL A 426 4.97 -9.66 2.01
N THR A 427 4.47 -8.55 1.52
CA THR A 427 3.20 -8.43 0.80
C THR A 427 3.47 -7.89 -0.59
N HIS A 428 2.57 -8.18 -1.51
CA HIS A 428 2.75 -7.85 -2.92
C HIS A 428 1.80 -6.73 -3.33
N SER A 429 2.37 -5.58 -3.67
CA SER A 429 1.60 -4.47 -4.26
C SER A 429 1.20 -4.80 -5.70
N ILE A 430 0.10 -4.18 -6.15
CA ILE A 430 -0.34 -4.28 -7.54
C ILE A 430 0.76 -3.85 -8.53
N HIS A 431 1.57 -2.86 -8.18
CA HIS A 431 2.71 -2.43 -9.00
C HIS A 431 3.72 -3.55 -9.21
N SER A 432 4.10 -4.24 -8.12
CA SER A 432 5.05 -5.35 -8.17
C SER A 432 4.50 -6.55 -8.95
N ALA A 433 3.20 -6.84 -8.79
CA ALA A 433 2.53 -7.92 -9.48
C ALA A 433 2.42 -7.65 -10.99
N ILE A 434 1.99 -6.46 -11.40
CA ILE A 434 1.93 -6.03 -12.82
C ILE A 434 3.32 -6.06 -13.45
N HIS A 435 4.33 -5.51 -12.77
CA HIS A 435 5.70 -5.54 -13.26
C HIS A 435 6.17 -6.97 -13.55
N SER A 436 5.82 -7.92 -12.68
CA SER A 436 6.21 -9.33 -12.80
C SER A 436 5.52 -10.09 -13.93
N ILE A 437 4.39 -9.59 -14.46
CA ILE A 437 3.63 -10.26 -15.54
C ILE A 437 3.79 -9.62 -16.91
N GLY A 438 4.61 -8.58 -17.04
CA GLY A 438 4.89 -7.92 -18.32
C GLY A 438 4.79 -6.41 -18.30
N GLY A 439 4.58 -5.78 -17.14
CA GLY A 439 4.50 -4.32 -17.00
C GLY A 439 3.13 -3.77 -17.36
N ILE A 440 3.02 -2.43 -17.42
CA ILE A 440 1.74 -1.73 -17.59
C ILE A 440 0.97 -2.12 -18.87
N GLN A 441 1.67 -2.65 -19.88
CA GLN A 441 1.09 -3.03 -21.18
C GLN A 441 0.06 -4.18 -21.05
N VAL A 442 0.13 -4.98 -19.98
CA VAL A 442 -0.85 -6.05 -19.72
C VAL A 442 -2.28 -5.53 -19.53
N LEU A 443 -2.45 -4.23 -19.26
CA LEU A 443 -3.75 -3.59 -19.10
C LEU A 443 -4.39 -3.19 -20.44
N PHE A 444 -3.60 -3.00 -21.51
CA PHE A 444 -4.12 -2.50 -22.79
C PHE A 444 -5.18 -3.41 -23.44
N PRO A 445 -5.08 -4.76 -23.37
CA PRO A 445 -6.13 -5.63 -23.87
C PRO A 445 -7.51 -5.43 -23.22
N LEU A 446 -7.59 -4.85 -22.01
CA LEU A 446 -8.88 -4.53 -21.38
C LEU A 446 -9.60 -3.38 -22.12
N PHE A 447 -8.85 -2.43 -22.69
CA PHE A 447 -9.40 -1.37 -23.53
C PHE A 447 -9.83 -1.85 -24.91
N ALA A 448 -9.34 -3.00 -25.38
CA ALA A 448 -9.77 -3.59 -26.65
C ALA A 448 -11.15 -4.28 -26.57
N GLN A 449 -11.71 -4.38 -25.37
CA GLN A 449 -12.91 -5.16 -25.06
C GLN A 449 -14.07 -4.29 -24.57
N LEU A 450 -13.97 -2.95 -24.69
CA LEU A 450 -14.96 -2.01 -24.16
C LEU A 450 -16.38 -2.30 -24.68
N ASP A 451 -16.50 -2.69 -25.95
CA ASP A 451 -17.80 -2.94 -26.61
C ASP A 451 -18.44 -4.29 -26.23
N ASN A 452 -17.82 -5.08 -25.35
CA ASN A 452 -18.39 -6.32 -24.86
C ASN A 452 -19.65 -6.04 -24.02
N ARG A 453 -20.67 -6.91 -24.15
CA ARG A 453 -21.95 -6.83 -23.42
C ARG A 453 -21.99 -7.80 -22.25
N GLN A 454 -22.84 -7.56 -21.27
CA GLN A 454 -23.14 -8.59 -20.26
C GLN A 454 -24.11 -9.64 -20.84
N LEU A 455 -24.03 -10.89 -20.37
CA LEU A 455 -24.82 -12.03 -20.85
C LEU A 455 -26.35 -11.79 -20.92
N HIS A 456 -26.88 -10.87 -20.11
CA HIS A 456 -28.30 -10.55 -20.04
C HIS A 456 -28.62 -9.08 -20.31
N ASP A 457 -27.63 -8.27 -20.66
CA ASP A 457 -27.82 -6.86 -20.99
C ASP A 457 -27.70 -6.63 -22.49
N SER A 458 -28.67 -5.92 -23.04
CA SER A 458 -28.66 -5.49 -24.44
C SER A 458 -27.74 -4.30 -24.66
N GLN A 459 -27.51 -3.50 -23.61
CA GLN A 459 -26.70 -2.29 -23.65
C GLN A 459 -25.26 -2.58 -23.24
N VAL A 460 -24.36 -1.74 -23.73
CA VAL A 460 -22.95 -1.78 -23.34
C VAL A 460 -22.76 -0.92 -22.09
N GLU A 461 -22.00 -1.44 -21.13
CA GLU A 461 -21.69 -0.72 -19.90
C GLU A 461 -20.70 0.43 -20.16
N THR A 462 -21.21 1.66 -20.10
CA THR A 462 -20.43 2.87 -20.44
C THR A 462 -19.39 3.26 -19.39
N THR A 463 -19.51 2.74 -18.16
CA THR A 463 -18.61 3.08 -17.04
C THR A 463 -17.26 2.36 -17.09
N VAL A 464 -17.15 1.24 -17.83
CA VAL A 464 -15.93 0.41 -17.91
C VAL A 464 -14.69 1.21 -18.29
N CYS A 465 -14.79 2.07 -19.32
CA CYS A 465 -13.66 2.87 -19.79
C CYS A 465 -13.15 3.85 -18.72
N ALA A 466 -14.07 4.52 -18.02
CA ALA A 466 -13.73 5.44 -16.94
C ALA A 466 -13.06 4.70 -15.76
N THR A 467 -13.55 3.51 -15.41
CA THR A 467 -12.99 2.66 -14.36
C THR A 467 -11.57 2.21 -14.70
N LEU A 468 -11.34 1.72 -15.92
CA LEU A 468 -10.00 1.32 -16.37
C LEU A 468 -9.01 2.50 -16.43
N LEU A 469 -9.46 3.67 -16.88
CA LEU A 469 -8.64 4.87 -16.89
C LEU A 469 -8.32 5.36 -15.49
N ALA A 470 -9.27 5.33 -14.56
CA ALA A 470 -9.04 5.69 -13.17
C ALA A 470 -7.94 4.81 -12.56
N PHE A 471 -8.03 3.49 -12.75
CA PHE A 471 -7.02 2.54 -12.31
C PHE A 471 -5.64 2.82 -12.92
N LEU A 472 -5.59 2.97 -14.26
CA LEU A 472 -4.34 3.26 -14.97
C LEU A 472 -3.71 4.56 -14.46
N VAL A 473 -4.49 5.63 -14.34
CA VAL A 473 -4.02 6.94 -13.88
C VAL A 473 -3.51 6.84 -12.44
N GLU A 474 -4.17 6.11 -11.56
CA GLU A 474 -3.74 5.94 -10.18
C GLU A 474 -2.42 5.17 -10.08
N LEU A 475 -2.25 4.11 -10.88
CA LEU A 475 -0.96 3.39 -10.98
C LEU A 475 0.17 4.31 -11.46
N LEU A 476 -0.11 5.15 -12.46
CA LEU A 476 0.88 6.10 -12.98
C LEU A 476 1.20 7.21 -11.97
N LYS A 477 0.22 7.71 -11.21
CA LYS A 477 0.44 8.73 -10.18
C LYS A 477 1.29 8.23 -9.01
N SER A 478 1.24 6.94 -8.74
CA SER A 478 1.88 6.31 -7.58
C SER A 478 3.26 5.70 -7.87
N SER A 479 3.68 5.61 -9.13
CA SER A 479 4.95 4.97 -9.52
C SER A 479 5.61 5.64 -10.72
N VAL A 480 6.86 6.08 -10.55
CA VAL A 480 7.69 6.65 -11.62
C VAL A 480 8.06 5.56 -12.64
N ALA A 481 8.36 4.35 -12.20
CA ALA A 481 8.66 3.21 -13.05
C ALA A 481 7.48 2.87 -13.97
N MET A 482 6.24 2.95 -13.49
CA MET A 482 5.06 2.77 -14.33
C MET A 482 4.91 3.89 -15.37
N GLN A 483 5.22 5.14 -15.03
CA GLN A 483 5.26 6.24 -16.00
C GLN A 483 6.31 6.01 -17.08
N GLU A 484 7.50 5.54 -16.72
CA GLU A 484 8.56 5.21 -17.67
C GLU A 484 8.18 4.05 -18.58
N GLN A 485 7.55 2.99 -18.05
CA GLN A 485 7.03 1.88 -18.86
C GLN A 485 5.93 2.34 -19.83
N MET A 486 5.03 3.21 -19.37
CA MET A 486 3.97 3.80 -20.19
C MET A 486 4.54 4.63 -21.33
N LEU A 487 5.54 5.46 -21.05
CA LEU A 487 6.24 6.28 -22.04
C LEU A 487 7.01 5.41 -23.05
N GLY A 488 7.84 4.48 -22.56
CA GLY A 488 8.67 3.60 -23.38
C GLY A 488 7.84 2.66 -24.26
N GLY A 489 6.71 2.16 -23.75
CA GLY A 489 5.76 1.31 -24.48
C GLY A 489 4.83 2.07 -25.43
N LYS A 490 4.98 3.39 -25.54
CA LYS A 490 4.05 4.28 -26.25
C LYS A 490 2.58 4.06 -25.85
N GLY A 491 2.31 3.93 -24.55
CA GLY A 491 1.00 3.50 -24.06
C GLY A 491 -0.19 4.39 -24.45
N PHE A 492 -0.07 5.73 -24.38
CA PHE A 492 -1.19 6.61 -24.80
C PHE A 492 -1.47 6.57 -26.31
N LEU A 493 -0.48 6.19 -27.13
CA LEU A 493 -0.73 5.92 -28.55
C LEU A 493 -1.60 4.67 -28.72
N VAL A 494 -1.27 3.59 -28.00
CA VAL A 494 -2.03 2.34 -28.03
C VAL A 494 -3.45 2.56 -27.50
N ILE A 495 -3.59 3.21 -26.35
CA ILE A 495 -4.91 3.54 -25.78
C ILE A 495 -5.71 4.43 -26.73
N GLY A 496 -5.09 5.45 -27.32
CA GLY A 496 -5.75 6.33 -28.29
C GLY A 496 -6.29 5.54 -29.49
N TYR A 497 -5.48 4.65 -30.04
CA TYR A 497 -5.91 3.76 -31.12
C TYR A 497 -7.06 2.83 -30.72
N LEU A 498 -7.03 2.25 -29.51
CA LEU A 498 -8.11 1.39 -29.03
C LEU A 498 -9.41 2.18 -28.83
N LEU A 499 -9.33 3.38 -28.26
CA LEU A 499 -10.48 4.27 -28.11
C LEU A 499 -11.05 4.75 -29.45
N GLU A 500 -10.19 4.96 -30.46
CA GLU A 500 -10.64 5.23 -31.82
C GLU A 500 -11.46 4.09 -32.42
N LYS A 501 -11.14 2.83 -32.06
CA LYS A 501 -11.81 1.62 -32.55
C LYS A 501 -13.07 1.25 -31.78
N SER A 502 -13.19 1.65 -30.52
CA SER A 502 -14.36 1.37 -29.68
C SER A 502 -15.53 2.31 -29.94
N SER A 503 -16.74 1.91 -29.54
CA SER A 503 -17.93 2.74 -29.61
C SER A 503 -17.75 4.06 -28.85
N ARG A 504 -18.28 5.14 -29.43
CA ARG A 504 -18.19 6.49 -28.86
C ARG A 504 -19.03 6.67 -27.60
N ILE A 505 -19.94 5.72 -27.32
CA ILE A 505 -20.73 5.70 -26.08
C ILE A 505 -19.85 5.62 -24.82
N HIS A 506 -18.65 5.05 -24.93
CA HIS A 506 -17.69 4.96 -23.84
C HIS A 506 -16.96 6.27 -23.53
N ILE A 507 -16.94 7.21 -24.48
CA ILE A 507 -16.22 8.49 -24.32
C ILE A 507 -17.13 9.48 -23.60
N THR A 508 -17.27 9.26 -22.30
CA THR A 508 -18.12 10.03 -21.40
C THR A 508 -17.40 11.24 -20.80
N ARG A 509 -18.14 12.08 -20.09
CA ARG A 509 -17.56 13.18 -19.30
C ARG A 509 -16.55 12.68 -18.26
N ALA A 510 -16.82 11.54 -17.62
CA ALA A 510 -15.90 10.95 -16.64
C ALA A 510 -14.57 10.54 -17.27
N VAL A 511 -14.58 9.99 -18.50
CA VAL A 511 -13.37 9.65 -19.26
C VAL A 511 -12.54 10.90 -19.56
N LEU A 512 -13.18 11.97 -20.04
CA LEU A 512 -12.51 13.25 -20.26
C LEU A 512 -11.88 13.79 -18.97
N GLU A 513 -12.62 13.80 -17.87
CA GLU A 513 -12.15 14.30 -16.57
C GLU A 513 -10.92 13.53 -16.05
N GLN A 514 -10.83 12.21 -16.28
CA GLN A 514 -9.62 11.43 -15.95
C GLN A 514 -8.40 11.90 -16.74
N PHE A 515 -8.53 12.10 -18.05
CA PHE A 515 -7.42 12.61 -18.88
C PHE A 515 -7.00 14.03 -18.49
N LEU A 516 -7.97 14.93 -18.23
CA LEU A 516 -7.67 16.30 -17.84
C LEU A 516 -7.03 16.38 -16.46
N SER A 517 -7.53 15.60 -15.49
CA SER A 517 -6.94 15.48 -14.15
C SER A 517 -5.49 14.97 -14.22
N PHE A 518 -5.24 13.96 -15.05
CA PHE A 518 -3.89 13.43 -15.21
C PHE A 518 -2.96 14.38 -15.95
N ALA A 519 -3.45 15.12 -16.96
CA ALA A 519 -2.67 16.15 -17.63
C ALA A 519 -2.22 17.25 -16.65
N LYS A 520 -3.13 17.73 -15.79
CA LYS A 520 -2.82 18.69 -14.72
C LYS A 520 -1.80 18.14 -13.72
N TYR A 521 -1.92 16.86 -13.36
CA TYR A 521 -0.95 16.19 -12.50
C TYR A 521 0.45 16.17 -13.13
N LEU A 522 0.57 15.74 -14.40
CA LEU A 522 1.85 15.65 -15.10
C LEU A 522 2.51 17.02 -15.33
N ASP A 523 1.71 18.06 -15.57
CA ASP A 523 2.17 19.44 -15.71
C ASP A 523 2.85 19.96 -14.43
N GLY A 524 2.42 19.48 -13.25
CA GLY A 524 3.04 19.78 -11.97
C GLY A 524 4.35 19.02 -11.68
N LEU A 525 4.72 18.04 -12.50
CA LEU A 525 5.92 17.23 -12.29
C LEU A 525 7.11 17.75 -13.09
N SER A 526 8.30 17.77 -12.48
CA SER A 526 9.54 18.16 -13.15
C SER A 526 9.91 17.29 -14.37
N HIS A 527 9.50 16.02 -14.37
CA HIS A 527 9.77 15.05 -15.44
C HIS A 527 8.51 14.61 -16.20
N GLY A 528 7.36 15.25 -15.97
CA GLY A 528 6.09 14.84 -16.57
C GLY A 528 5.92 15.19 -18.05
N ALA A 529 6.72 16.14 -18.56
CA ALA A 529 6.59 16.68 -19.91
C ALA A 529 6.56 15.64 -21.05
N PRO A 530 7.42 14.59 -21.09
CA PRO A 530 7.38 13.61 -22.17
C PRO A 530 6.07 12.81 -22.22
N LEU A 531 5.57 12.38 -21.05
CA LEU A 531 4.33 11.61 -20.95
C LEU A 531 3.11 12.50 -21.19
N LEU A 532 3.15 13.75 -20.72
CA LEU A 532 2.12 14.76 -21.00
C LEU A 532 2.00 15.01 -22.49
N LYS A 533 3.14 15.20 -23.18
CA LYS A 533 3.17 15.36 -24.64
C LYS A 533 2.48 14.19 -25.33
N GLN A 534 2.79 12.96 -24.92
CA GLN A 534 2.22 11.76 -25.50
C GLN A 534 0.69 11.68 -25.29
N LEU A 535 0.21 12.00 -24.08
CA LEU A 535 -1.21 12.10 -23.76
C LEU A 535 -1.89 13.14 -24.67
N CYS A 536 -1.27 14.30 -24.85
CA CYS A 536 -1.81 15.35 -25.70
C CYS A 536 -1.86 14.93 -27.18
N ASP A 537 -0.74 14.44 -27.72
CA ASP A 537 -0.60 14.11 -29.14
C ASP A 537 -1.53 12.98 -29.59
N HIS A 538 -1.80 12.00 -28.72
CA HIS A 538 -2.54 10.79 -29.10
C HIS A 538 -3.95 10.70 -28.53
N ILE A 539 -4.28 11.47 -27.49
CA ILE A 539 -5.62 11.50 -26.89
C ILE A 539 -6.26 12.87 -27.06
N LEU A 540 -5.74 13.92 -26.41
CA LEU A 540 -6.45 15.21 -26.31
C LEU A 540 -6.59 15.94 -27.65
N PHE A 541 -5.55 15.91 -28.49
CA PHE A 541 -5.57 16.52 -29.83
C PHE A 541 -5.99 15.55 -30.94
N ASN A 542 -6.46 14.36 -30.58
CA ASN A 542 -6.87 13.36 -31.56
C ASN A 542 -8.37 13.49 -31.88
N PRO A 543 -8.76 14.15 -32.99
CA PRO A 543 -10.16 14.41 -33.29
C PRO A 543 -10.96 13.14 -33.59
N ALA A 544 -10.31 12.04 -33.98
CA ALA A 544 -10.99 10.79 -34.28
C ALA A 544 -11.69 10.19 -33.05
N ILE A 545 -11.14 10.42 -31.86
CA ILE A 545 -11.74 10.00 -30.59
C ILE A 545 -12.98 10.86 -30.26
N TRP A 546 -12.91 12.17 -30.53
CA TRP A 546 -13.87 13.15 -30.00
C TRP A 546 -15.01 13.56 -30.94
N ILE A 547 -14.83 13.43 -32.27
CA ILE A 547 -15.73 14.00 -33.30
C ILE A 547 -17.22 13.62 -33.14
N HIS A 548 -17.54 12.45 -32.58
CA HIS A 548 -18.93 11.96 -32.41
C HIS A 548 -19.34 11.75 -30.95
N THR A 549 -18.66 12.42 -30.02
CA THR A 549 -19.01 12.38 -28.60
C THR A 549 -20.10 13.41 -28.30
N PRO A 550 -20.82 13.30 -27.16
CA PRO A 550 -21.86 14.27 -26.81
C PRO A 550 -21.33 15.71 -26.83
N ALA A 551 -22.10 16.66 -27.38
CA ALA A 551 -21.65 18.05 -27.57
C ALA A 551 -21.09 18.71 -26.29
N LYS A 552 -21.66 18.36 -25.12
CA LYS A 552 -21.16 18.81 -23.81
C LYS A 552 -19.72 18.35 -23.52
N VAL A 553 -19.36 17.12 -23.92
CA VAL A 553 -18.01 16.56 -23.75
C VAL A 553 -17.03 17.29 -24.68
N GLN A 554 -17.40 17.46 -25.95
CA GLN A 554 -16.59 18.21 -26.92
C GLN A 554 -16.34 19.66 -26.46
N LEU A 555 -17.40 20.35 -26.04
CA LEU A 555 -17.31 21.71 -25.53
C LEU A 555 -16.38 21.79 -24.32
N SER A 556 -16.48 20.85 -23.38
CA SER A 556 -15.61 20.79 -22.20
C SER A 556 -14.14 20.61 -22.59
N LEU A 557 -13.83 19.70 -23.52
CA LEU A 557 -12.47 19.47 -23.99
C LEU A 557 -11.89 20.73 -24.62
N TYR A 558 -12.59 21.32 -25.60
CA TYR A 558 -12.07 22.48 -26.31
C TYR A 558 -12.04 23.75 -25.46
N THR A 559 -12.93 23.88 -24.47
CA THR A 559 -12.85 24.94 -23.46
C THR A 559 -11.58 24.79 -22.63
N TYR A 560 -11.29 23.58 -22.14
CA TYR A 560 -10.04 23.32 -21.42
C TYR A 560 -8.81 23.62 -22.27
N LEU A 561 -8.77 23.11 -23.52
CA LEU A 561 -7.65 23.31 -24.44
C LEU A 561 -7.41 24.77 -24.81
N SER A 562 -8.47 25.59 -24.87
CA SER A 562 -8.36 27.01 -25.22
C SER A 562 -8.08 27.91 -24.01
N ALA A 563 -8.68 27.65 -22.86
CA ALA A 563 -8.62 28.52 -21.70
C ALA A 563 -7.52 28.14 -20.70
N GLU A 564 -7.45 26.86 -20.31
CA GLU A 564 -6.56 26.41 -19.23
C GLU A 564 -5.22 25.90 -19.77
N PHE A 565 -5.23 25.22 -20.91
CA PHE A 565 -4.06 24.52 -21.44
C PHE A 565 -3.00 25.47 -22.04
N ILE A 566 -3.43 26.50 -22.78
CA ILE A 566 -2.53 27.49 -23.40
C ILE A 566 -1.89 28.42 -22.35
N GLY A 567 -2.52 28.57 -21.18
CA GLY A 567 -2.08 29.45 -20.11
C GLY A 567 -0.84 28.97 -19.35
N THR A 568 -0.43 27.70 -19.49
CA THR A 568 0.64 27.13 -18.66
C THR A 568 1.98 27.05 -19.39
N ALA A 569 3.03 27.60 -18.77
CA ALA A 569 4.37 27.70 -19.35
C ALA A 569 5.00 26.33 -19.71
N THR A 570 4.76 25.31 -18.89
CA THR A 570 5.30 23.96 -19.12
C THR A 570 4.66 23.30 -20.34
N ILE A 571 3.33 23.38 -20.46
CA ILE A 571 2.57 22.92 -21.63
C ILE A 571 2.99 23.68 -22.89
N TYR A 572 3.13 25.01 -22.80
CA TYR A 572 3.58 25.87 -23.90
C TYR A 572 4.96 25.49 -24.45
N ASN A 573 5.90 25.10 -23.59
CA ASN A 573 7.24 24.67 -24.00
C ASN A 573 7.28 23.21 -24.49
N THR A 574 6.44 22.35 -23.92
CA THR A 574 6.40 20.92 -24.23
C THR A 574 5.74 20.64 -25.58
N ILE A 575 4.73 21.42 -25.93
CA ILE A 575 3.90 21.22 -27.11
C ILE A 575 4.20 22.34 -28.10
N ARG A 576 4.75 21.96 -29.26
CA ARG A 576 5.17 22.94 -30.26
C ARG A 576 3.96 23.70 -30.78
N ARG A 577 3.88 25.01 -30.48
CA ARG A 577 2.81 25.92 -30.94
C ARG A 577 2.45 25.75 -32.41
N VAL A 578 3.45 25.65 -33.29
CA VAL A 578 3.23 25.42 -34.74
C VAL A 578 2.59 24.06 -35.01
N GLY A 579 3.01 23.01 -34.32
CA GLY A 579 2.44 21.67 -34.45
C GLY A 579 0.98 21.61 -34.01
N THR A 580 0.65 22.21 -32.86
CA THR A 580 -0.73 22.27 -32.36
C THR A 580 -1.65 23.06 -33.28
N VAL A 581 -1.19 24.22 -33.77
CA VAL A 581 -1.98 25.01 -34.74
C VAL A 581 -2.24 24.21 -36.01
N LEU A 582 -1.23 23.51 -36.54
CA LEU A 582 -1.40 22.64 -37.71
C LEU A 582 -2.37 21.48 -37.42
N GLN A 583 -2.30 20.85 -36.26
CA GLN A 583 -3.23 19.80 -35.84
C GLN A 583 -4.66 20.33 -35.72
N LEU A 584 -4.88 21.49 -35.09
CA LEU A 584 -6.20 22.11 -34.97
C LEU A 584 -6.77 22.50 -36.34
N MET A 585 -5.94 23.07 -37.23
CA MET A 585 -6.35 23.36 -38.60
C MET A 585 -6.71 22.08 -39.37
N HIS A 586 -5.93 21.02 -39.21
CA HIS A 586 -6.24 19.71 -39.77
C HIS A 586 -7.56 19.16 -39.19
N THR A 587 -7.80 19.28 -37.88
CA THR A 587 -9.06 18.88 -37.25
C THR A 587 -10.26 19.61 -37.85
N LEU A 588 -10.21 20.95 -37.96
CA LEU A 588 -11.28 21.71 -38.59
C LEU A 588 -11.46 21.34 -40.07
N LYS A 589 -10.36 21.17 -40.80
CA LYS A 589 -10.38 20.88 -42.24
C LYS A 589 -10.98 19.50 -42.57
N TYR A 590 -10.72 18.49 -41.75
CA TYR A 590 -11.06 17.09 -42.09
C TYR A 590 -12.20 16.51 -41.24
N TYR A 591 -12.40 16.99 -40.01
CA TYR A 591 -13.34 16.38 -39.05
C TYR A 591 -14.57 17.26 -38.78
N TYR A 592 -14.41 18.58 -38.66
CA TYR A 592 -15.51 19.49 -38.31
C TYR A 592 -15.94 20.34 -39.50
N TRP A 593 -16.94 19.86 -40.24
CA TRP A 593 -17.48 20.53 -41.42
C TRP A 593 -19.01 20.61 -41.38
N VAL A 594 -19.58 21.68 -41.92
CA VAL A 594 -21.04 21.89 -42.03
C VAL A 594 -21.59 21.26 -43.31
N VAL A 595 -20.80 21.27 -44.38
CA VAL A 595 -21.10 20.65 -45.68
C VAL A 595 -19.91 19.78 -46.09
N ASN A 596 -20.16 18.62 -46.72
CA ASN A 596 -19.11 17.69 -47.10
C ASN A 596 -18.05 18.42 -47.97
N PRO A 597 -16.78 18.47 -47.52
CA PRO A 597 -15.76 19.24 -48.22
C PRO A 597 -15.29 18.59 -49.52
N ALA A 598 -15.65 17.33 -49.80
CA ALA A 598 -15.21 16.60 -50.99
C ALA A 598 -15.61 17.33 -52.28
N ASP A 599 -16.85 17.78 -52.37
CA ASP A 599 -17.40 18.37 -53.60
C ASP A 599 -16.86 19.78 -53.87
N SER A 600 -16.53 20.54 -52.81
CA SER A 600 -16.12 21.95 -52.92
C SER A 600 -14.60 22.16 -52.95
N SER A 601 -13.84 21.24 -52.35
CA SER A 601 -12.39 21.43 -52.13
C SER A 601 -11.54 20.21 -52.44
N GLY A 602 -12.14 19.09 -52.89
CA GLY A 602 -11.45 17.83 -53.16
C GLY A 602 -10.87 17.16 -51.90
N ILE A 603 -11.22 17.65 -50.71
CA ILE A 603 -10.77 17.10 -49.44
C ILE A 603 -11.69 15.94 -49.07
N THR A 604 -11.14 14.73 -48.95
CA THR A 604 -11.88 13.60 -48.39
C THR A 604 -12.08 13.82 -46.88
N PRO A 605 -13.31 14.02 -46.39
CA PRO A 605 -13.55 14.17 -44.96
C PRO A 605 -13.17 12.89 -44.20
N LYS A 606 -12.77 13.06 -42.94
CA LYS A 606 -12.48 11.98 -42.00
C LYS A 606 -13.60 11.89 -40.97
N GLY A 607 -13.74 10.72 -40.34
CA GLY A 607 -14.79 10.50 -39.35
C GLY A 607 -16.20 10.37 -39.94
N LEU A 608 -16.30 9.99 -41.21
CA LEU A 608 -17.55 9.46 -41.78
C LEU A 608 -17.82 8.10 -41.13
N VAL A 609 -18.61 8.07 -40.05
CA VAL A 609 -19.19 6.83 -39.53
C VAL A 609 -20.51 6.65 -40.26
N ASP A 610 -20.81 5.44 -40.75
CA ASP A 610 -22.13 5.13 -41.30
C ASP A 610 -23.20 5.56 -40.29
N ILE A 611 -24.02 6.54 -40.68
CA ILE A 611 -24.99 7.24 -39.82
C ILE A 611 -26.10 6.27 -39.33
N SER A 612 -26.06 4.99 -39.73
CA SER A 612 -27.01 3.95 -39.32
C SER A 612 -26.83 3.42 -37.89
N GLU A 613 -25.71 3.70 -37.20
CA GLU A 613 -25.48 3.24 -35.82
C GLU A 613 -25.65 4.34 -34.76
N ALA A 614 -26.04 5.56 -35.14
CA ALA A 614 -26.12 6.73 -34.25
C ALA A 614 -27.56 7.24 -33.98
N VAL A 615 -28.59 6.42 -34.23
CA VAL A 615 -29.99 6.71 -33.84
C VAL A 615 -30.50 5.67 -32.86
#